data_AF-K5W1G3-F1
#
_entry.id   AF-K5W1G3-F1
#
_cell.length_a   1.000
_cell.length_b   1.000
_cell.length_c   1.000
_cell.angle_alpha   90.00
_cell.angle_beta   90.00
_cell.angle_gamma   90.00
#
_symmetry.space_group_name_H-M   'P 1'
#
loop_
_entity.id
_entity.type
_entity.pdbx_description
1 polymer ?
#
loop_
_entity_poly.entity_id
_entity_poly.type
_entity_poly.pdbx_seq_one_letter_code
_entity_poly.pdbx_strand_id
1 'polypeptide(L)'
;MLLKVFPDRDALQDEDTDDDDDDNWGRDTSKPDTRALFRRECEAYAHLLHFGICKRRIVPNCYGRTTLSPGHIGKLVALPAASDTVCALPNEELPPKGILIEYFANAERLSHQNITPEVAQAALRALNAVHTGNVLHGDVHQRNILLLPDRRVVWIDFDCSCCDLVRELRDAWSYVLNDW
;
A
#
# COMPACT_ATOMS: atom_id res chain seq x y z
N MET A 1 -0.58 -12.35 11.37
CA MET A 1 -1.31 -11.74 10.24
C MET A 1 -1.67 -10.32 10.62
N LEU A 2 -1.71 -9.40 9.65
CA LEU A 2 -2.02 -8.00 9.84
C LEU A 2 -3.29 -7.66 9.04
N LEU A 3 -4.25 -6.98 9.65
CA LEU A 3 -5.43 -6.45 8.97
C LEU A 3 -5.22 -4.95 8.71
N LYS A 4 -5.02 -4.56 7.45
CA LYS A 4 -5.03 -3.14 7.04
C LYS A 4 -6.48 -2.74 6.80
N VAL A 5 -6.97 -1.75 7.54
CA VAL A 5 -8.36 -1.27 7.49
C VAL A 5 -8.44 0.05 6.73
N PHE A 6 -9.46 0.16 5.90
CA PHE A 6 -9.76 1.30 5.05
C PHE A 6 -11.16 1.80 5.40
N PRO A 7 -11.28 2.94 6.10
CA PRO A 7 -12.55 3.66 6.28
C PRO A 7 -13.26 3.88 4.94
N ASP A 8 -14.58 3.78 4.93
CA ASP A 8 -15.38 4.00 3.73
C ASP A 8 -16.07 5.38 3.82
N ARG A 9 -15.26 6.43 3.67
CA ARG A 9 -15.69 7.83 3.68
C ARG A 9 -15.24 8.57 2.44
N ASP A 10 -16.00 9.58 2.05
CA ASP A 10 -15.61 10.50 1.00
C ASP A 10 -14.34 11.29 1.43
N ALA A 11 -13.53 11.70 0.46
CA ALA A 11 -12.41 12.58 0.74
C ALA A 11 -12.94 13.84 1.43
N LEU A 12 -12.44 14.16 2.63
CA LEU A 12 -12.75 15.42 3.27
C LEU A 12 -12.32 16.53 2.31
N GLN A 13 -13.27 17.36 1.86
CA GLN A 13 -12.93 18.68 1.34
C GLN A 13 -12.41 19.44 2.56
N ASP A 14 -11.11 19.69 2.63
CA ASP A 14 -10.55 20.42 3.76
C ASP A 14 -11.21 21.82 3.80
N GLU A 15 -11.88 22.14 4.90
CA GLU A 15 -12.03 23.54 5.32
C GLU A 15 -10.63 23.99 5.75
N ASP A 16 -10.16 25.08 5.13
CA ASP A 16 -8.81 25.61 5.21
C ASP A 16 -8.19 25.54 6.62
N THR A 17 -7.25 24.64 6.83
CA THR A 17 -6.26 24.76 7.91
C THR A 17 -4.95 25.21 7.29
N ASP A 18 -4.67 26.50 7.47
CA ASP A 18 -3.39 27.15 7.22
C ASP A 18 -2.28 26.44 8.01
N ASP A 19 -1.57 25.50 7.38
CA ASP A 19 -0.25 25.04 7.84
C ASP A 19 0.76 25.35 6.73
N ASP A 20 1.46 26.47 6.92
CA ASP A 20 2.63 26.92 6.16
C ASP A 20 3.80 25.94 6.40
N ASP A 21 3.93 24.90 5.56
CA ASP A 21 5.17 24.11 5.42
C ASP A 21 5.71 24.25 3.98
N ASP A 22 6.80 25.01 3.86
CA ASP A 22 7.48 25.54 2.66
C ASP A 22 8.25 24.49 1.84
N ASP A 23 7.77 23.25 1.74
CA ASP A 23 8.39 22.17 0.95
C ASP A 23 7.40 21.48 -0.03
N ASN A 24 6.19 22.03 -0.21
CA ASN A 24 5.16 21.42 -1.05
C ASN A 24 5.30 21.77 -2.54
N TRP A 25 6.24 21.12 -3.23
CA TRP A 25 6.25 21.12 -4.71
C TRP A 25 5.07 20.29 -5.26
N GLY A 26 3.90 20.91 -5.34
CA GLY A 26 2.83 20.54 -6.27
C GLY A 26 1.93 19.35 -5.89
N ARG A 27 1.79 18.98 -4.61
CA ARG A 27 0.73 18.04 -4.22
C ARG A 27 -0.60 18.78 -4.01
N ASP A 28 -1.61 18.30 -4.72
CA ASP A 28 -3.02 18.41 -4.34
C ASP A 28 -3.12 18.05 -2.83
N THR A 29 -3.53 19.03 -2.03
CA THR A 29 -3.63 18.95 -0.57
C THR A 29 -4.84 18.14 -0.12
N SER A 30 -5.71 17.69 -1.04
CA SER A 30 -6.85 16.86 -0.69
C SER A 30 -6.41 15.49 -0.14
N LYS A 31 -6.96 15.11 1.03
CA LYS A 31 -6.75 13.77 1.59
C LYS A 31 -7.18 12.73 0.55
N PRO A 32 -6.33 11.74 0.22
CA PRO A 32 -6.63 10.78 -0.83
C PRO A 32 -7.88 9.95 -0.50
N ASP A 33 -8.74 9.76 -1.50
CA ASP A 33 -9.93 8.89 -1.41
C ASP A 33 -9.53 7.49 -0.91
N THR A 34 -9.97 7.15 0.30
CA THR A 34 -9.63 5.89 0.96
C THR A 34 -10.16 4.67 0.17
N ARG A 35 -11.25 4.84 -0.60
CA ARG A 35 -11.76 3.80 -1.51
C ARG A 35 -10.83 3.58 -2.70
N ALA A 36 -10.19 4.63 -3.21
CA ALA A 36 -9.20 4.51 -4.27
C ALA A 36 -7.94 3.81 -3.76
N LEU A 37 -7.47 4.17 -2.55
CA LEU A 37 -6.35 3.50 -1.88
C LEU A 37 -6.61 1.99 -1.70
N PHE A 38 -7.79 1.62 -1.17
CA PHE A 38 -8.18 0.22 -1.03
C PHE A 38 -8.22 -0.54 -2.36
N ARG A 39 -8.76 0.10 -3.42
CA ARG A 39 -8.84 -0.50 -4.76
C ARG A 39 -7.45 -0.75 -5.34
N ARG A 40 -6.56 0.24 -5.28
CA ARG A 40 -5.18 0.13 -5.77
C ARG A 40 -4.43 -0.97 -5.05
N GLU A 41 -4.52 -1.02 -3.72
CA GLU A 41 -3.83 -2.06 -2.96
C GLU A 41 -4.39 -3.46 -3.23
N CYS A 42 -5.71 -3.60 -3.39
CA CYS A 42 -6.32 -4.86 -3.83
C CYS A 42 -5.82 -5.32 -5.20
N GLU A 43 -5.72 -4.38 -6.16
CA GLU A 43 -5.28 -4.66 -7.52
C GLU A 43 -3.79 -5.07 -7.54
N ALA A 44 -2.95 -4.35 -6.81
CA ALA A 44 -1.54 -4.72 -6.64
C ALA A 44 -1.40 -6.12 -6.06
N TYR A 45 -2.07 -6.45 -4.96
CA TYR A 45 -1.98 -7.80 -4.41
C TYR A 45 -2.55 -8.87 -5.35
N ALA A 46 -3.57 -8.55 -6.16
CA ALA A 46 -4.05 -9.48 -7.18
C ALA A 46 -2.95 -9.80 -8.21
N HIS A 47 -2.24 -8.78 -8.70
CA HIS A 47 -1.10 -8.94 -9.61
C HIS A 47 0.07 -9.69 -8.94
N LEU A 48 0.47 -9.28 -7.74
CA LEU A 48 1.57 -9.90 -6.99
C LEU A 48 1.30 -11.37 -6.68
N LEU A 49 0.05 -11.75 -6.42
CA LEU A 49 -0.36 -13.14 -6.26
C LEU A 49 -0.34 -13.90 -7.60
N HIS A 50 -0.92 -13.31 -8.65
CA HIS A 50 -1.02 -13.92 -9.98
C HIS A 50 0.36 -14.25 -10.58
N PHE A 51 1.29 -13.29 -10.53
CA PHE A 51 2.66 -13.45 -11.03
C PHE A 51 3.61 -14.14 -10.03
N GLY A 52 3.10 -14.62 -8.89
CA GLY A 52 3.88 -15.37 -7.92
C GLY A 52 4.93 -14.55 -7.15
N ILE A 53 4.80 -13.21 -7.13
CA ILE A 53 5.71 -12.31 -6.42
C ILE A 53 5.62 -12.52 -4.90
N CYS A 54 4.42 -12.75 -4.34
CA CYS A 54 4.25 -13.06 -2.92
C CYS A 54 5.06 -14.30 -2.49
N LYS A 55 5.14 -15.34 -3.34
CA LYS A 55 5.90 -16.58 -3.07
C LYS A 55 7.40 -16.35 -2.96
N ARG A 56 7.92 -15.26 -3.55
CA ARG A 56 9.33 -14.86 -3.48
C ARG A 56 9.67 -14.21 -2.13
N ARG A 57 8.67 -13.97 -1.26
CA ARG A 57 8.78 -13.39 0.08
C ARG A 57 9.45 -12.00 0.12
N ILE A 58 9.34 -11.24 -0.96
CA ILE A 58 9.83 -9.86 -1.09
C ILE A 58 8.72 -8.81 -0.93
N VAL A 59 7.48 -9.29 -0.82
CA VAL A 59 6.26 -8.56 -0.46
C VAL A 59 5.48 -9.45 0.52
N PRO A 60 4.55 -8.90 1.32
CA PRO A 60 3.68 -9.70 2.17
C PRO A 60 2.86 -10.72 1.36
N ASN A 61 2.60 -11.89 1.93
CA ASN A 61 1.51 -12.72 1.42
C ASN A 61 0.17 -12.05 1.72
N CYS A 62 -0.72 -12.01 0.72
CA CYS A 62 -2.11 -11.56 0.89
C CYS A 62 -3.03 -12.76 1.04
N TYR A 63 -3.84 -12.74 2.09
CA TYR A 63 -4.78 -13.82 2.45
C TYR A 63 -6.21 -13.51 2.02
N GLY A 64 -6.49 -12.28 1.58
CA GLY A 64 -7.79 -11.88 1.04
C GLY A 64 -8.22 -10.50 1.49
N ARG A 65 -9.37 -10.08 0.97
CA ARG A 65 -10.06 -8.83 1.32
C ARG A 65 -11.39 -9.14 1.99
N THR A 66 -11.85 -8.27 2.88
CA THR A 66 -13.11 -8.41 3.60
C THR A 66 -13.81 -7.07 3.77
N THR A 67 -15.12 -7.11 3.89
CA THR A 67 -15.93 -6.00 4.43
C THR A 67 -16.14 -6.26 5.92
N LEU A 68 -15.99 -5.23 6.75
CA LEU A 68 -16.11 -5.35 8.19
C LEU A 68 -17.56 -5.10 8.61
N SER A 69 -18.15 -6.05 9.33
CA SER A 69 -19.48 -5.89 9.92
C SER A 69 -19.38 -5.10 11.23
N PRO A 70 -20.50 -4.56 11.75
CA PRO A 70 -20.52 -3.93 13.08
C PRO A 70 -19.96 -4.84 14.18
N GLY A 71 -20.21 -6.15 14.11
CA GLY A 71 -19.65 -7.13 15.03
C GLY A 71 -18.13 -7.31 14.90
N HIS A 72 -17.56 -7.15 13.70
CA HIS A 72 -16.10 -7.12 13.51
C HIS A 72 -15.50 -5.84 14.10
N ILE A 73 -16.13 -4.69 13.87
CA ILE A 73 -15.69 -3.39 14.38
C ILE A 73 -15.66 -3.41 15.92
N GLY A 74 -16.73 -3.88 16.57
CA GLY A 74 -16.77 -3.95 18.04
C GLY A 74 -15.63 -4.80 18.63
N LYS A 75 -15.23 -5.88 17.95
CA LYS A 75 -14.09 -6.70 18.36
C LYS A 75 -12.75 -5.99 18.15
N LEU A 76 -12.60 -5.23 17.06
CA LEU A 76 -11.38 -4.49 16.74
C LEU A 76 -11.14 -3.34 17.72
N VAL A 77 -12.19 -2.58 18.05
CA VAL A 77 -12.11 -1.46 19.02
C VAL A 77 -11.78 -1.96 20.42
N ALA A 78 -12.19 -3.18 20.78
CA ALA A 78 -11.86 -3.79 22.06
C ALA A 78 -10.39 -4.28 22.16
N LEU A 79 -9.61 -4.22 21.07
CA LEU A 79 -8.21 -4.63 21.11
C LEU A 79 -7.36 -3.58 21.83
N PRO A 80 -6.44 -3.97 22.73
CA PRO A 80 -5.55 -3.03 23.42
C PRO A 80 -4.65 -2.18 22.50
N ALA A 81 -4.46 -2.62 21.26
CA ALA A 81 -3.64 -1.97 20.25
C ALA A 81 -4.47 -1.33 19.12
N ALA A 82 -5.76 -1.07 19.36
CA ALA A 82 -6.61 -0.36 18.41
C ALA A 82 -6.04 1.06 18.17
N SER A 83 -5.86 1.44 16.91
CA SER A 83 -5.46 2.80 16.55
C SER A 83 -6.65 3.75 16.60
N ASP A 84 -6.39 5.06 16.62
CA ASP A 84 -7.43 6.09 16.55
C ASP A 84 -8.34 5.90 15.31
N THR A 85 -7.75 5.46 14.19
CA THR A 85 -8.50 5.12 12.97
C THR A 85 -9.49 3.97 13.23
N VAL A 86 -9.10 2.95 13.99
CA VAL A 86 -9.98 1.82 14.34
C VAL A 86 -11.07 2.27 15.31
N CYS A 87 -10.73 3.13 16.27
CA CYS A 87 -11.68 3.68 17.24
C CYS A 87 -12.74 4.59 16.59
N ALA A 88 -12.44 5.19 15.43
CA ALA A 88 -13.37 6.01 14.67
C ALA A 88 -14.36 5.21 13.80
N LEU A 89 -14.07 3.93 13.50
CA LEU A 89 -14.90 3.09 12.61
C LEU A 89 -16.37 2.93 13.02
N PRO A 90 -16.76 2.90 14.30
CA PRO A 90 -18.18 2.81 14.69
C PRO A 90 -19.04 3.98 14.18
N ASN A 91 -18.41 5.13 13.86
CA ASN A 91 -19.10 6.32 13.40
C ASN A 91 -19.20 6.41 11.87
N GLU A 92 -18.66 5.43 11.14
CA GLU A 92 -18.67 5.43 9.68
C GLU A 92 -20.05 4.97 9.16
N GLU A 93 -20.60 5.71 8.18
CA GLU A 93 -21.92 5.41 7.61
C GLU A 93 -21.91 4.15 6.73
N LEU A 94 -20.76 3.87 6.11
CA LEU A 94 -20.56 2.73 5.23
C LEU A 94 -19.60 1.71 5.86
N PRO A 95 -19.80 0.40 5.60
CA PRO A 95 -18.99 -0.62 6.22
C PRO A 95 -17.54 -0.56 5.71
N PRO A 96 -16.55 -0.38 6.62
CA PRO A 96 -15.16 -0.26 6.23
C PRO A 96 -14.65 -1.56 5.63
N LYS A 97 -13.61 -1.43 4.79
CA LYS A 97 -13.01 -2.56 4.08
C LYS A 97 -11.66 -2.89 4.70
N GLY A 98 -11.20 -4.12 4.50
CA GLY A 98 -9.93 -4.56 5.02
C GLY A 98 -9.22 -5.54 4.09
N ILE A 99 -7.89 -5.51 4.15
CA ILE A 99 -7.01 -6.48 3.48
C ILE A 99 -6.22 -7.20 4.55
N LEU A 100 -6.22 -8.53 4.49
CA LEU A 100 -5.52 -9.39 5.43
C LEU A 100 -4.20 -9.84 4.81
N ILE A 101 -3.08 -9.40 5.39
CA ILE A 101 -1.73 -9.64 4.87
C ILE A 101 -0.80 -10.25 5.92
N GLU A 102 0.36 -10.70 5.47
CA GLU A 102 1.42 -11.23 6.33
C GLU A 102 1.93 -10.15 7.30
N TYR A 103 2.12 -10.56 8.55
CA TYR A 103 2.71 -9.71 9.57
C TYR A 103 4.13 -10.21 9.83
N PHE A 104 5.10 -9.30 9.79
CA PHE A 104 6.50 -9.61 10.07
C PHE A 104 6.88 -9.16 11.47
N ALA A 105 6.96 -10.12 12.41
CA ALA A 105 7.44 -9.83 13.76
C ALA A 105 8.92 -9.43 13.74
N ASN A 106 9.29 -8.45 14.57
CA ASN A 106 10.66 -7.94 14.70
C ASN A 106 11.27 -7.39 13.40
N ALA A 107 10.43 -7.01 12.43
CA ALA A 107 10.89 -6.28 11.26
C ALA A 107 11.12 -4.81 11.62
N GLU A 108 12.21 -4.25 11.13
CA GLU A 108 12.53 -2.84 11.26
C GLU A 108 12.23 -2.11 9.95
N ARG A 109 11.83 -0.85 10.02
CA ARG A 109 11.80 -0.01 8.83
C ARG A 109 13.21 0.31 8.39
N LEU A 110 13.44 0.39 7.09
CA LEU A 110 14.72 0.84 6.57
C LEU A 110 14.97 2.29 7.02
N SER A 111 16.21 2.56 7.42
CA SER A 111 16.66 3.86 7.90
C SER A 111 18.13 4.06 7.55
N HIS A 112 18.63 5.27 7.76
CA HIS A 112 20.06 5.59 7.62
C HIS A 112 20.98 4.76 8.55
N GLN A 113 20.44 4.15 9.61
CA GLN A 113 21.23 3.41 10.62
C GLN A 113 21.42 1.94 10.25
N ASN A 114 20.43 1.33 9.58
CA ASN A 114 20.42 -0.10 9.24
C ASN A 114 20.64 -0.38 7.75
N ILE A 115 20.78 0.66 6.92
CA ILE A 115 21.11 0.53 5.51
C ILE A 115 22.60 0.21 5.30
N THR A 116 22.85 -0.77 4.43
CA THR A 116 24.17 -1.15 3.93
C THR A 116 24.09 -1.28 2.40
N PRO A 117 25.21 -1.25 1.67
CA PRO A 117 25.20 -1.48 0.21
C PRO A 117 24.48 -2.78 -0.18
N GLU A 118 24.63 -3.85 0.61
CA GLU A 118 23.99 -5.15 0.37
C GLU A 118 22.47 -5.07 0.55
N VAL A 119 22.01 -4.38 1.60
CA VAL A 119 20.58 -4.16 1.86
C VAL A 119 19.96 -3.27 0.79
N ALA A 120 20.63 -2.19 0.39
CA ALA A 120 20.17 -1.31 -0.67
C ALA A 120 20.03 -2.07 -2.00
N GLN A 121 21.02 -2.90 -2.34
CA GLN A 121 20.96 -3.71 -3.55
C GLN A 121 19.85 -4.77 -3.48
N ALA A 122 19.61 -5.36 -2.30
CA ALA A 122 18.49 -6.29 -2.08
C ALA A 122 17.13 -5.58 -2.24
N ALA A 123 16.98 -4.36 -1.71
CA ALA A 123 15.78 -3.55 -1.87
C ALA A 123 15.48 -3.23 -3.35
N LEU A 124 16.50 -2.82 -4.11
CA LEU A 124 16.36 -2.55 -5.55
C LEU A 124 16.00 -3.81 -6.35
N ARG A 125 16.62 -4.95 -6.05
CA ARG A 125 16.25 -6.23 -6.69
C ARG A 125 14.82 -6.65 -6.35
N ALA A 126 14.39 -6.44 -5.11
CA ALA A 126 13.03 -6.71 -4.68
C ALA A 126 12.03 -5.80 -5.39
N LEU A 127 12.33 -4.50 -5.54
CA LEU A 127 11.48 -3.57 -6.28
C LEU A 127 11.39 -3.94 -7.76
N ASN A 128 12.51 -4.27 -8.40
CA ASN A 128 12.51 -4.74 -9.79
C ASN A 128 11.65 -6.00 -9.96
N ALA A 129 11.69 -6.91 -8.97
CA ALA A 129 10.85 -8.10 -8.97
C ALA A 129 9.35 -7.76 -8.79
N VAL A 130 9.00 -6.73 -8.02
CA VAL A 130 7.64 -6.19 -7.98
C VAL A 130 7.21 -5.71 -9.37
N HIS A 131 8.09 -4.99 -10.08
CA HIS A 131 7.80 -4.51 -11.44
C HIS A 131 7.57 -5.66 -12.44
N THR A 132 8.24 -6.81 -12.28
CA THR A 132 7.95 -8.01 -13.11
C THR A 132 6.55 -8.59 -12.92
N GLY A 133 5.85 -8.19 -11.86
CA GLY A 133 4.44 -8.50 -11.64
C GLY A 133 3.48 -7.45 -12.22
N ASN A 134 3.96 -6.54 -13.09
CA ASN A 134 3.21 -5.41 -13.63
C ASN A 134 2.60 -4.51 -12.55
N VAL A 135 3.38 -4.24 -11.49
CA VAL A 135 3.00 -3.31 -10.41
C VAL A 135 4.11 -2.27 -10.28
N LEU A 136 3.76 -1.00 -10.40
CA LEU A 136 4.59 0.11 -9.97
C LEU A 136 4.17 0.50 -8.55
N HIS A 137 5.12 0.60 -7.62
CA HIS A 137 4.79 0.84 -6.21
C HIS A 137 4.23 2.25 -5.94
N GLY A 138 4.73 3.27 -6.62
CA GLY A 138 4.26 4.66 -6.50
C GLY A 138 4.65 5.42 -5.22
N ASP A 139 5.15 4.74 -4.19
CA ASP A 139 5.56 5.35 -2.91
C ASP A 139 6.88 4.77 -2.40
N VAL A 140 7.96 5.01 -3.15
CA VAL A 140 9.30 4.42 -2.92
C VAL A 140 10.05 5.16 -1.79
N HIS A 141 9.53 5.04 -0.57
CA HIS A 141 10.13 5.63 0.63
C HIS A 141 10.64 4.56 1.60
N GLN A 142 11.66 4.89 2.39
CA GLN A 142 12.28 3.97 3.36
C GLN A 142 11.27 3.37 4.37
N ARG A 143 10.19 4.10 4.70
CA ARG A 143 9.12 3.63 5.60
C ARG A 143 8.35 2.41 5.05
N ASN A 144 8.37 2.21 3.74
CA ASN A 144 7.69 1.14 3.01
C ASN A 144 8.62 -0.03 2.70
N ILE A 145 9.82 -0.02 3.28
CA ILE A 145 10.81 -1.09 3.16
C ILE A 145 11.03 -1.65 4.56
N LEU A 146 10.72 -2.93 4.74
CA LEU A 146 10.99 -3.67 5.96
C LEU A 146 12.28 -4.49 5.81
N LEU A 147 13.13 -4.42 6.83
CA LEU A 147 14.30 -5.26 7.01
C LEU A 147 14.02 -6.25 8.14
N LEU A 148 14.07 -7.53 7.82
CA LEU A 148 13.86 -8.60 8.80
C LEU A 148 15.18 -9.01 9.48
N PRO A 149 15.13 -9.71 10.63
CA PRO A 149 16.33 -10.17 11.33
C PRO A 149 17.26 -11.07 10.49
N ASP A 150 16.71 -11.79 9.50
CA ASP A 150 17.46 -12.60 8.53
C ASP A 150 18.05 -11.78 7.38
N ARG A 151 18.05 -10.44 7.48
CA ARG A 151 18.45 -9.47 6.45
C ARG A 151 17.63 -9.51 5.17
N ARG A 152 16.45 -10.14 5.20
CA ARG A 152 15.51 -10.10 4.08
C ARG A 152 14.83 -8.74 3.99
N VAL A 153 14.76 -8.23 2.77
CA VAL A 153 14.02 -7.01 2.46
C VAL A 153 12.61 -7.35 1.96
N VAL A 154 11.62 -6.62 2.46
CA VAL A 154 10.22 -6.74 2.07
C VAL A 154 9.64 -5.35 1.77
N TRP A 155 9.05 -5.19 0.59
CA TRP A 155 8.28 -3.99 0.23
C TRP A 155 6.85 -4.12 0.73
N ILE A 156 6.33 -3.07 1.36
CA ILE A 156 4.97 -2.98 1.90
C ILE A 156 4.28 -1.71 1.40
N ASP A 157 2.97 -1.64 1.63
CA ASP A 157 2.16 -0.43 1.40
C ASP A 157 1.95 -0.06 -0.08
N PHE A 158 1.05 -0.79 -0.73
CA PHE A 158 0.77 -0.65 -2.17
C PHE A 158 -0.46 0.23 -2.48
N ASP A 159 -0.87 1.12 -1.58
CA ASP A 159 -2.05 1.96 -1.79
C ASP A 159 -1.84 3.09 -2.81
N CYS A 160 -0.59 3.47 -3.06
CA CYS A 160 -0.18 4.39 -4.12
C CYS A 160 0.22 3.68 -5.42
N SER A 161 0.02 2.36 -5.51
CA SER A 161 0.46 1.58 -6.65
C SER A 161 -0.36 1.80 -7.91
N CYS A 162 0.26 1.48 -9.05
CA CYS A 162 -0.36 1.48 -10.36
C CYS A 162 -0.07 0.14 -11.05
N CYS A 163 -1.11 -0.54 -11.53
CA CYS A 163 -1.00 -1.84 -12.20
C CYS A 163 -1.16 -1.74 -13.74
N ASP A 164 -1.10 -0.51 -14.27
CA ASP A 164 -1.61 -0.17 -15.59
C ASP A 164 -0.60 -0.37 -16.74
N LEU A 165 0.30 -1.35 -16.62
CA LEU A 165 1.27 -1.66 -17.68
C LEU A 165 0.54 -2.09 -18.98
N VAL A 166 -0.67 -2.66 -18.87
CA VAL A 166 -1.50 -3.02 -20.03
C VAL A 166 -2.06 -1.77 -20.73
N ARG A 167 -2.40 -0.71 -19.98
CA ARG A 167 -2.82 0.57 -20.56
C ARG A 167 -1.64 1.32 -21.17
N GLU A 168 -0.49 1.32 -20.51
CA GLU A 168 0.74 1.91 -21.06
C GLU A 168 1.19 1.20 -22.34
N LEU A 169 1.15 -0.13 -22.38
CA LEU A 169 1.41 -0.90 -23.60
C LEU A 169 0.35 -0.67 -24.68
N ARG A 170 -0.93 -0.54 -24.31
CA ARG A 170 -2.01 -0.24 -25.26
C ARG A 170 -1.89 1.16 -25.84
N ASP A 171 -1.55 2.14 -25.03
CA ASP A 171 -1.34 3.53 -25.44
C ASP A 171 -0.09 3.61 -26.32
N ALA A 172 1.02 2.99 -25.92
CA ALA A 172 2.23 2.83 -26.75
C ALA A 172 1.94 2.17 -28.09
N TRP A 173 1.13 1.12 -28.11
CA TRP A 173 0.72 0.43 -29.33
C TRP A 173 -0.22 1.28 -30.19
N SER A 174 -1.04 2.13 -29.58
CA SER A 174 -1.91 3.07 -30.29
C SER A 174 -1.12 4.17 -31.01
N TYR A 175 0.01 4.62 -30.45
CA TYR A 175 0.93 5.52 -31.16
C TYR A 175 1.59 4.85 -32.37
N VAL A 176 1.94 3.55 -32.27
CA VAL A 176 2.56 2.80 -33.38
C VAL A 176 1.57 2.50 -34.53
N LEU A 177 0.28 2.32 -34.23
CA LEU A 177 -0.74 2.00 -35.24
C LEU A 177 -1.37 3.23 -35.90
N ASN A 178 -1.31 4.41 -35.28
CA ASN A 178 -1.89 5.64 -35.82
C ASN A 178 -0.92 6.45 -36.70
N ASP A 179 0.33 6.00 -36.86
CA ASP A 179 1.37 6.62 -37.69
C ASP A 179 1.52 5.97 -39.09
N TRP A 180 0.49 5.26 -39.59
CA TRP A 180 0.42 4.73 -40.97
C TRP A 180 -0.92 5.00 -41.65
#